data_AF-A0A1H7Q069-F1
#
_entry.id   AF-A0A1H7Q069-F1
#
_cell.length_a   1.000
_cell.length_b   1.000
_cell.length_c   1.000
_cell.angle_alpha   90.00
_cell.angle_beta   90.00
_cell.angle_gamma   90.00
#
_symmetry.space_group_name_H-M   'P 1'
#
loop_
_entity.id
_entity.type
_entity.pdbx_description
1 polymer ?
#
loop_
_entity_poly.entity_id
_entity_poly.type
_entity_poly.pdbx_seq_one_letter_code
_entity_poly.pdbx_strand_id
1 'polypeptide(L)' 'MIITVREPGTKTFMNINAYPEDHNRSTAWRIQYPGLEPFLMVKQHNKWTVTDNNVINIEVAEAVIEALRKQVDK' A
#
# COMPACT_ATOMS: atom_id res chain seq x y z
N MET A 1 -6.86 6.48 6.41
CA MET A 1 -6.70 5.34 7.33
C MET A 1 -5.23 5.22 7.70
N ILE A 2 -4.92 4.88 8.94
CA ILE A 2 -3.55 4.56 9.34
C ILE A 2 -3.42 3.04 9.32
N ILE A 3 -2.41 2.52 8.62
CA ILE A 3 -2.07 1.10 8.62
C ILE A 3 -0.67 0.91 9.19
N THR A 4 -0.49 -0.17 9.94
CA THR A 4 0.82 -0.55 10.47
C THR A 4 1.49 -1.51 9.49
N VAL A 5 2.62 -1.10 8.95
CA VAL A 5 3.43 -1.86 7.98
C VAL A 5 4.74 -2.24 8.63
N ARG A 6 5.22 -3.46 8.38
CA ARG A 6 6.55 -3.90 8.79
C ARG A 6 7.54 -3.58 7.67
N GLU A 7 8.46 -2.66 7.92
CA GLU A 7 9.49 -2.32 6.94
C GLU A 7 10.37 -3.55 6.62
N PRO A 8 10.56 -3.92 5.35
CA PRO A 8 11.32 -5.11 4.98
C PRO A 8 12.79 -5.05 5.40
N GLY A 9 13.42 -3.88 5.24
CA GLY A 9 14.85 -3.67 5.50
C GLY A 9 15.18 -3.66 6.98
N THR A 10 14.51 -2.82 7.78
CA THR A 10 14.81 -2.67 9.21
C THR A 10 14.01 -3.61 10.10
N LYS A 11 12.97 -4.26 9.57
CA LYS A 11 11.98 -5.06 10.32
C LYS A 11 11.19 -4.26 11.36
N THR A 12 11.28 -2.94 11.35
CA THR A 12 10.56 -2.04 12.24
C THR A 12 9.09 -1.94 11.83
N PHE A 13 8.21 -1.80 12.81
CA PHE A 13 6.80 -1.49 12.54
C PHE A 13 6.63 0.03 12.46
N MET A 14 5.99 0.48 11.40
CA MET A 14 5.73 1.88 11.18
C MET A 14 4.28 2.10 10.79
N ASN A 15 3.75 3.24 11.21
CA ASN A 15 2.41 3.66 10.84
C ASN A 15 2.49 4.52 9.59
N ILE A 16 1.77 4.13 8.55
CA ILE A 16 1.70 4.87 7.31
C ILE A 16 0.26 5.28 7.01
N ASN A 17 0.11 6.37 6.28
CA ASN A 17 -1.19 6.86 5.87
C ASN A 17 -1.60 6.18 4.56
N ALA A 18 -2.80 5.62 4.55
CA ALA A 18 -3.46 5.06 3.39
C ALA A 18 -4.81 5.77 3.20
N TYR A 19 -5.01 6.41 2.05
CA TYR A 19 -6.23 7.15 1.73
C TYR A 19 -6.99 6.37 0.66
N PRO A 20 -8.29 6.09 0.83
CA PRO A 20 -9.08 5.53 -0.25
C PRO A 20 -9.12 6.54 -1.40
N GLU A 21 -8.96 6.06 -2.62
CA GLU A 21 -8.99 6.87 -3.83
C GLU A 21 -9.87 6.16 -4.88
N ASP A 22 -10.70 6.94 -5.58
CA ASP A 22 -11.53 6.41 -6.65
C ASP A 22 -10.68 6.22 -7.91
N HIS A 23 -10.47 4.96 -8.30
CA HIS A 23 -9.74 4.64 -9.52
C HIS A 23 -10.53 3.65 -10.38
N ASN A 24 -11.13 4.13 -11.48
CA ASN A 24 -11.78 3.29 -12.51
C ASN A 24 -12.73 2.22 -11.93
N ARG A 25 -13.58 2.58 -10.96
CA ARG A 25 -14.52 1.67 -10.26
C ARG A 25 -13.86 0.50 -9.52
N SER A 26 -12.55 0.57 -9.29
CA SER A 26 -11.78 -0.40 -8.51
C SER A 26 -11.45 0.17 -7.15
N THR A 27 -11.30 -0.69 -6.14
CA THR A 27 -10.82 -0.27 -4.82
C THR A 27 -9.37 0.16 -4.94
N ALA A 28 -9.09 1.45 -4.79
CA ALA A 28 -7.73 1.96 -4.77
C ALA A 28 -7.41 2.72 -3.50
N TRP A 29 -6.14 2.69 -3.14
CA TRP A 29 -5.60 3.29 -1.93
C TRP A 29 -4.31 4.01 -2.26
N ARG A 30 -4.28 5.31 -2.00
CA ARG A 30 -3.08 6.14 -2.04
C ARG A 30 -2.28 5.92 -0.77
N ILE A 31 -1.05 5.49 -0.92
CA ILE A 31 -0.15 5.16 0.18
C ILE A 31 0.90 6.25 0.31
N GLN A 32 0.99 6.84 1.49
CA GLN A 32 2.08 7.74 1.88
C GLN A 32 3.07 6.98 2.75
N TYR A 33 4.13 6.51 2.13
CA TYR A 33 5.21 5.79 2.81
C TYR A 33 6.37 6.76 3.10
N PRO A 34 6.81 6.89 4.36
CA PRO A 34 7.92 7.78 4.70
C PRO A 34 9.20 7.48 3.91
N GLY A 35 9.78 8.51 3.30
CA GLY A 35 10.98 8.36 2.47
C GLY A 35 10.74 7.91 1.03
N LEU A 36 9.49 7.68 0.63
CA LEU A 36 9.10 7.39 -0.75
C LEU A 36 8.06 8.40 -1.24
N GLU A 37 7.98 8.56 -2.56
CA GLU A 37 6.87 9.30 -3.17
C GLU A 37 5.56 8.55 -2.97
N PRO A 38 4.44 9.27 -2.74
CA PRO A 38 3.14 8.65 -2.59
C PRO A 38 2.76 7.82 -3.82
N PHE A 39 2.26 6.62 -3.61
CA PHE A 39 1.94 5.70 -4.70
C PHE A 39 0.53 5.14 -4.56
N LEU A 40 -0.07 4.81 -5.70
CA LEU A 40 -1.41 4.25 -5.76
C LEU A 40 -1.34 2.72 -5.79
N MET A 41 -2.09 2.09 -4.89
CA MET A 41 -2.35 0.66 -4.88
C MET A 41 -3.78 0.41 -5.32
N VAL A 42 -3.96 -0.38 -6.38
CA VAL A 42 -5.28 -0.67 -6.95
C VAL A 42 -5.56 -2.16 -6.82
N LYS A 43 -6.73 -2.52 -6.28
CA LYS A 43 -7.23 -3.89 -6.25
C LYS A 43 -8.04 -4.17 -7.51
N GLN A 44 -7.51 -5.00 -8.40
CA GLN A 44 -8.19 -5.49 -9.60
C GLN A 44 -8.19 -7.01 -9.60
N HIS A 45 -9.35 -7.63 -9.86
CA HIS A 45 -9.48 -9.10 -9.90
C HIS A 45 -8.88 -9.81 -8.66
N ASN A 46 -9.09 -9.23 -7.47
CA ASN A 46 -8.54 -9.70 -6.20
C ASN A 46 -7.00 -9.67 -6.07
N LYS A 47 -6.31 -9.00 -7.00
CA LYS A 47 -4.87 -8.73 -6.95
C LYS A 47 -4.64 -7.25 -6.71
N TRP A 48 -3.70 -6.94 -5.83
CA TRP A 48 -3.25 -5.58 -5.57
C TRP A 48 -2.06 -5.26 -6.47
N THR A 49 -2.12 -4.14 -7.19
CA THR A 49 -1.08 -3.70 -8.12
C THR A 49 -0.71 -2.25 -7.81
N VAL A 50 0.57 -1.90 -7.94
CA VAL A 50 1.05 -0.51 -7.82
C VAL A 50 1.02 0.14 -9.20
N THR A 51 0.44 1.33 -9.33
CA THR A 51 0.19 1.96 -10.65
C THR A 51 1.00 3.24 -10.89
N ASP A 52 1.47 3.91 -9.85
CA ASP A 52 2.03 5.27 -9.95
C ASP A 52 3.54 5.36 -9.68
N ASN A 53 4.23 4.25 -9.35
CA ASN A 53 5.64 4.33 -9.02
C ASN A 53 6.43 3.10 -9.52
N ASN A 54 7.29 3.33 -10.50
CA ASN A 54 8.18 2.32 -11.10
C ASN A 54 9.41 2.01 -10.24
N VAL A 55 9.64 2.74 -9.14
CA VAL A 55 10.88 2.66 -8.32
C VAL A 55 10.63 2.07 -6.93
N ILE A 56 9.41 1.60 -6.65
CA ILE A 56 9.12 0.98 -5.36
C ILE A 56 9.77 -0.41 -5.27
N ASN A 57 10.50 -0.62 -4.19
CA ASN A 57 10.99 -1.95 -3.82
C ASN A 57 9.79 -2.89 -3.64
N ILE A 58 9.81 -4.03 -4.36
CA ILE A 58 8.79 -5.07 -4.32
C ILE A 58 8.46 -5.47 -2.88
N GLU A 59 9.46 -5.58 -2.00
CA GLU A 59 9.25 -5.98 -0.61
C GLU A 59 8.40 -4.95 0.17
N VAL A 60 8.55 -3.65 -0.12
CA VAL A 60 7.76 -2.58 0.51
C VAL A 60 6.31 -2.66 0.02
N ALA A 61 6.12 -2.86 -1.28
CA ALA A 61 4.79 -3.05 -1.85
C ALA A 61 4.08 -4.26 -1.22
N GLU A 62 4.77 -5.39 -1.06
CA GLU A 62 4.23 -6.59 -0.41
C GLU A 62 3.84 -6.32 1.05
N ALA A 63 4.71 -5.68 1.83
CA ALA A 63 4.43 -5.35 3.22
C ALA A 63 3.19 -4.45 3.37
N VAL A 64 3.01 -3.50 2.44
CA VAL A 64 1.83 -2.62 2.40
C VAL A 64 0.57 -3.40 2.00
N ILE A 65 0.65 -4.30 1.00
CA ILE A 65 -0.45 -5.17 0.59
C ILE A 65 -0.92 -6.04 1.76
N GLU A 66 0.01 -6.65 2.50
CA GLU A 66 -0.33 -7.47 3.66
C GLU A 66 -1.06 -6.66 4.74
N ALA A 67 -0.61 -5.44 5.01
CA ALA A 67 -1.25 -4.56 5.97
C ALA A 67 -2.64 -4.09 5.49
N LEU A 68 -2.79 -3.78 4.21
CA LEU A 68 -4.07 -3.42 3.61
C LEU A 68 -5.07 -4.58 3.67
N ARG A 69 -4.65 -5.80 3.31
CA ARG A 69 -5.51 -6.99 3.38
C ARG A 69 -6.07 -7.21 4.79
N LYS A 70 -5.25 -7.08 5.83
CA LYS A 70 -5.69 -7.24 7.23
C LYS A 70 -6.72 -6.21 7.69
N GLN A 71 -6.73 -5.03 7.06
CA GLN A 71 -7.61 -3.93 7.46
C GLN A 71 -8.86 -3.82 6.59
N VAL A 72 -8.73 -4.11 5.30
CA VAL A 72 -9.78 -3.90 4.29
C VAL A 72 -10.54 -5.19 3.97
N ASP A 73 -9.88 -6.35 3.97
CA ASP A 73 -10.50 -7.65 3.61
C ASP A 73 -10.98 -8.42 4.86
N LYS A 74 -11.43 -7.71 5.91
CA LYS A 74 -11.96 -8.32 7.15
C LYS A 74 -13.21 -9.16 6.93
#